data_AF-A0AAD8PWH6-F1
#
_entry.id   AF-A0AAD8PWH6-F1
#
_cell.length_a   1.000
_cell.length_b   1.000
_cell.length_c   1.000
_cell.angle_alpha   90.00
_cell.angle_beta   90.00
_cell.angle_gamma   90.00
#
_symmetry.space_group_name_H-M   'P 1'
#
loop_
_entity.id
_entity.type
_entity.pdbx_description
1 polymer ?
#
loop_
_entity_poly.entity_id
_entity_poly.type
_entity_poly.pdbx_seq_one_letter_code
_entity_poly.pdbx_strand_id
1 'polypeptide(L)'
;MSLSIISISLLLCNFVSGQTPGKGLDNHPKLETFRCTVDNGCQKKTNYIVADSSQHEIKTPSGVRCAITGDNPPNSTACTTPEDCASNCVINEISDYNALGVTTSGTDIRMKIFNDSGTEIRPRVYLLEESKERYEMISLTGSEFTFDVDMTKLPCGLNAALYLSEMQSDGGKNSSSLNKLGPAWGTGYCDAQCFKTSFINGVGNFDGKGSCCNELDIWEANARATHIAPHPCSQPGLYKCVGEECEKAGVCDKAGCSWNPNVVNATDYYGTGDNFKVDTTRNFTVVTQFPSENGKLKELRRMYVQDGKVIQNNVVNIEGPPKINFMNDDYCQATGASEFSRLGGMEVMGDAMTRGMVLVLSVWWDKVTFMQWLDVGNNGPCNATEGNPAVASKIVSNPEVTFRNIRYGEINSTLNMKF
;
A
#
# COMPACT_ATOMS: atom_id res chain seq x y z
N MET A 1 43.32 40.94 45.38
CA MET A 1 41.94 40.50 45.16
C MET A 1 41.56 40.92 43.75
N SER A 2 41.72 40.03 42.78
CA SER A 2 41.29 40.24 41.39
C SER A 2 40.18 39.22 41.12
N LEU A 3 38.93 39.67 41.11
CA LEU A 3 37.79 38.83 40.77
C LEU A 3 37.70 38.71 39.25
N SER A 4 37.91 37.50 38.75
CA SER A 4 37.51 37.06 37.41
C SER A 4 35.99 37.08 37.29
N ILE A 5 35.47 37.75 36.27
CA ILE A 5 34.07 37.62 35.82
C ILE A 5 34.10 36.70 34.60
N ILE A 6 33.72 35.43 34.81
CA ILE A 6 33.45 34.47 33.73
C ILE A 6 32.00 34.71 33.30
N SER A 7 31.81 35.35 32.14
CA SER A 7 30.51 35.38 31.46
C SER A 7 30.19 33.98 30.93
N ILE A 8 29.29 33.28 31.62
CA ILE A 8 28.64 32.08 31.11
C ILE A 8 27.57 32.55 30.12
N SER A 9 27.90 32.55 28.83
CA SER A 9 26.89 32.59 27.76
C SER A 9 26.10 31.29 27.82
N LEU A 10 24.87 31.33 28.34
CA LEU A 10 23.89 30.27 28.12
C LEU A 10 23.59 30.22 26.60
N LEU A 11 24.13 29.23 25.91
CA LEU A 11 23.55 28.77 24.65
C LEU A 11 22.17 28.19 24.96
N LEU A 12 21.12 28.99 24.72
CA LEU A 12 19.78 28.46 24.50
C LEU A 12 19.84 27.66 23.19
N CYS A 13 20.11 26.35 23.29
CA CYS A 13 19.74 25.44 22.22
C CYS A 13 18.22 25.52 22.07
N ASN A 14 17.74 26.27 21.07
CA ASN A 14 16.40 26.10 20.56
C ASN A 14 16.31 24.65 20.09
N PHE A 15 15.71 23.79 20.91
CA PHE A 15 15.24 22.49 20.45
C PHE A 15 14.18 22.79 19.39
N VAL A 16 14.56 22.72 18.12
CA VAL A 16 13.60 22.80 17.02
C VAL A 16 12.70 21.57 17.15
N SER A 17 11.44 21.82 17.54
CA SER A 17 10.41 20.82 17.67
C SER A 17 9.90 20.46 16.27
N GLY A 18 9.90 19.17 15.96
CA GLY A 18 9.38 18.60 14.71
C GLY A 18 7.85 18.59 14.66
N GLN A 19 7.26 18.14 13.53
CA GLN A 19 5.79 18.16 13.31
C GLN A 19 5.06 17.61 14.53
N THR A 20 4.16 18.42 15.10
CA THR A 20 3.69 18.21 16.47
C THR A 20 2.39 17.41 16.47
N PRO A 21 2.32 16.28 17.21
CA PRO A 21 1.05 15.60 17.41
C PRO A 21 0.06 16.50 18.16
N GLY A 22 -1.22 16.41 17.79
CA GLY A 22 -2.32 17.05 18.51
C GLY A 22 -2.43 16.56 19.95
N LYS A 23 -3.38 17.15 20.70
CA LYS A 23 -3.59 16.78 22.12
C LYS A 23 -4.41 15.50 22.29
N GLY A 24 -5.13 15.06 21.26
CA GLY A 24 -5.91 13.82 21.31
C GLY A 24 -5.06 12.58 21.03
N LEU A 25 -5.66 11.42 21.30
CA LEU A 25 -5.07 10.12 20.99
C LEU A 25 -5.71 9.57 19.71
N ASP A 26 -4.88 9.19 18.75
CA ASP A 26 -5.33 8.47 17.55
C ASP A 26 -5.84 7.08 17.94
N ASN A 27 -7.11 6.81 17.61
CA ASN A 27 -7.80 5.60 18.05
C ASN A 27 -7.68 4.48 17.00
N HIS A 28 -6.47 3.94 16.88
CA HIS A 28 -6.15 2.87 15.93
C HIS A 28 -7.05 1.63 16.09
N PRO A 29 -7.82 1.23 15.05
CA PRO A 29 -8.65 0.03 15.09
C PRO A 29 -7.79 -1.22 15.27
N LYS A 30 -8.20 -2.11 16.18
CA LYS A 30 -7.54 -3.41 16.37
C LYS A 30 -7.86 -4.33 15.20
N LEU A 31 -6.87 -5.07 14.70
CA LEU A 31 -7.05 -6.12 13.70
C LEU A 31 -6.32 -7.39 14.15
N GLU A 32 -7.00 -8.52 14.10
CA GLU A 32 -6.38 -9.83 14.33
C GLU A 32 -5.81 -10.40 13.02
N THR A 33 -4.52 -10.73 13.01
CA THR A 33 -3.83 -11.37 11.87
C THR A 33 -3.18 -12.68 12.31
N PHE A 34 -2.52 -13.41 11.41
CA PHE A 34 -1.89 -14.69 11.76
C PHE A 34 -0.47 -14.86 11.21
N ARG A 35 0.33 -15.67 11.91
CA ARG A 35 1.65 -16.15 11.48
C ARG A 35 1.60 -17.67 11.39
N CYS A 36 1.96 -18.24 10.25
CA CYS A 36 1.72 -19.65 9.98
C CYS A 36 3.04 -20.43 9.81
N THR A 37 3.11 -21.62 10.37
CA THR A 37 4.15 -22.60 10.05
C THR A 37 3.51 -23.93 9.70
N VAL A 38 4.21 -24.76 8.93
CA VAL A 38 3.73 -26.09 8.53
C VAL A 38 3.45 -26.93 9.79
N ASP A 39 4.36 -26.90 10.75
CA ASP A 39 4.28 -27.72 11.96
C ASP A 39 3.17 -27.27 12.94
N ASN A 40 3.03 -25.95 13.14
CA ASN A 40 2.18 -25.40 14.21
C ASN A 40 0.85 -24.82 13.70
N GLY A 41 0.66 -24.72 12.38
CA GLY A 41 -0.47 -24.01 11.79
C GLY A 41 -0.38 -22.50 12.03
N CYS A 42 -1.50 -21.81 11.89
CA CYS A 42 -1.58 -20.36 12.01
C CYS A 42 -1.83 -19.90 13.47
N GLN A 43 -0.91 -19.10 14.01
CA GLN A 43 -1.02 -18.47 15.31
C GLN A 43 -1.51 -17.03 15.20
N LYS A 44 -2.50 -16.68 16.02
CA LYS A 44 -3.08 -15.33 16.04
C LYS A 44 -2.08 -14.29 16.57
N LYS A 45 -2.11 -13.10 15.99
CA LYS A 45 -1.41 -11.89 16.40
C LYS A 45 -2.37 -10.71 16.49
N THR A 46 -2.15 -9.84 17.48
CA THR A 46 -2.82 -8.54 17.56
C THR A 46 -2.00 -7.53 16.78
N ASN A 47 -2.64 -6.89 15.81
CA ASN A 47 -2.10 -5.73 15.11
C ASN A 47 -3.10 -4.56 15.23
N TYR A 48 -2.68 -3.40 14.75
CA TYR A 48 -3.53 -2.21 14.68
C TYR A 48 -3.48 -1.58 13.29
N ILE A 49 -4.50 -0.80 12.96
CA ILE A 49 -4.62 -0.07 11.72
C ILE A 49 -4.37 1.42 11.97
N VAL A 50 -3.59 2.04 11.10
CA VAL A 50 -3.37 3.50 11.10
C VAL A 50 -3.64 4.07 9.72
N ALA A 51 -4.28 5.24 9.66
CA ALA A 51 -4.50 5.92 8.40
C ALA A 51 -3.22 6.59 7.91
N ASP A 52 -3.08 6.75 6.60
CA ASP A 52 -2.02 7.60 6.03
C ASP A 52 -2.04 9.01 6.66
N SER A 53 -0.88 9.56 6.96
CA SER A 53 -0.75 10.90 7.57
C SER A 53 -1.51 11.99 6.81
N SER A 54 -1.64 11.88 5.48
CA SER A 54 -2.40 12.80 4.63
C SER A 54 -3.93 12.72 4.80
N GLN A 55 -4.44 11.65 5.43
CA GLN A 55 -5.86 11.50 5.78
C GLN A 55 -6.21 12.13 7.13
N HIS A 56 -5.20 12.55 7.89
CA HIS A 56 -5.41 13.34 9.09
C HIS A 56 -5.61 14.83 8.74
N GLU A 57 -6.29 15.56 9.61
CA GLU A 57 -6.26 17.01 9.52
C GLU A 57 -4.90 17.53 10.01
N ILE A 58 -4.09 18.03 9.08
CA ILE A 58 -2.83 18.72 9.41
C ILE A 58 -3.03 20.23 9.23
N LYS A 59 -3.04 20.98 10.32
CA LYS A 59 -3.30 22.42 10.31
C LYS A 59 -2.53 23.19 11.39
N THR A 60 -2.41 24.50 11.20
CA THR A 60 -1.89 25.42 12.21
C THR A 60 -2.89 25.61 13.36
N PRO A 61 -2.46 26.15 14.52
CA PRO A 61 -3.38 26.57 15.58
C PRO A 61 -4.44 27.59 15.11
N SER A 62 -4.15 28.38 14.08
CA SER A 62 -5.09 29.32 13.44
C SER A 62 -6.03 28.67 12.42
N GLY A 63 -5.91 27.36 12.18
CA GLY A 63 -6.79 26.60 11.28
C GLY A 63 -6.34 26.54 9.82
N VAL A 64 -5.15 27.04 9.48
CA VAL A 64 -4.62 26.98 8.10
C VAL A 64 -4.12 25.56 7.81
N ARG A 65 -4.63 24.92 6.75
CA ARG A 65 -4.18 23.58 6.34
C ARG A 65 -2.71 23.60 5.92
N CYS A 66 -1.92 22.65 6.39
CA CYS A 66 -0.51 22.55 6.07
C CYS A 66 -0.19 21.67 4.85
N ALA A 67 -0.98 20.63 4.62
CA ALA A 67 -0.86 19.77 3.44
C ALA A 67 -1.79 20.25 2.32
N ILE A 68 -1.29 20.24 1.10
CA ILE A 68 -2.09 20.43 -0.11
C ILE A 68 -2.21 19.07 -0.79
N THR A 69 -3.42 18.69 -1.19
CA THR A 69 -3.66 17.38 -1.84
C THR A 69 -2.93 17.28 -3.18
N GLY A 70 -2.50 16.07 -3.54
CA GLY A 70 -1.81 15.79 -4.81
C GLY A 70 -0.31 16.13 -4.78
N ASP A 71 0.27 16.30 -5.96
CA ASP A 71 1.71 16.54 -6.20
C ASP A 71 2.18 17.96 -5.82
N ASN A 72 1.86 18.41 -4.61
CA ASN A 72 2.07 19.78 -4.16
C ASN A 72 2.99 19.87 -2.92
N PRO A 73 3.86 20.90 -2.84
CA PRO A 73 4.63 21.19 -1.63
C PRO A 73 3.69 21.59 -0.46
N PRO A 74 4.22 21.71 0.78
CA PRO A 74 3.47 22.27 1.90
C PRO A 74 2.83 23.63 1.58
N ASN A 75 1.74 23.95 2.27
CA ASN A 75 1.09 25.25 2.17
C ASN A 75 1.99 26.36 2.71
N SER A 76 2.48 27.23 1.83
CA SER A 76 3.36 28.36 2.16
C SER A 76 2.75 29.40 3.10
N THR A 77 1.41 29.44 3.23
CA THR A 77 0.72 30.29 4.21
C THR A 77 0.79 29.71 5.63
N ALA A 78 0.94 28.39 5.76
CA ALA A 78 1.04 27.72 7.06
C ALA A 78 2.49 27.69 7.58
N CYS A 79 3.44 27.44 6.68
CA CYS A 79 4.86 27.35 6.98
C CYS A 79 5.71 27.60 5.73
N THR A 80 6.90 28.16 5.90
CA THR A 80 7.81 28.52 4.79
C THR A 80 9.08 27.68 4.74
N THR A 81 9.39 26.95 5.80
CA THR A 81 10.56 26.07 5.92
C THR A 81 10.16 24.75 6.56
N PRO A 82 10.97 23.68 6.39
CA PRO A 82 10.77 22.42 7.10
C PRO A 82 10.64 22.62 8.62
N GLU A 83 11.46 23.47 9.22
CA GLU A 83 11.48 23.81 10.65
C GLU A 83 10.20 24.54 11.07
N ASP A 84 9.72 25.48 10.25
CA ASP A 84 8.45 26.17 10.48
C ASP A 84 7.29 25.18 10.42
N CYS A 85 7.25 24.29 9.43
CA CYS A 85 6.17 23.30 9.34
C CYS A 85 6.18 22.37 10.54
N ALA A 86 7.37 21.94 10.94
CA ALA A 86 7.58 21.13 12.12
C ALA A 86 6.99 21.79 13.38
N SER A 87 7.20 23.09 13.56
CA SER A 87 6.69 23.81 14.73
C SER A 87 5.21 24.20 14.62
N ASN A 88 4.76 24.58 13.43
CA ASN A 88 3.45 25.21 13.23
C ASN A 88 2.34 24.21 12.85
N CYS A 89 2.68 23.09 12.22
CA CYS A 89 1.71 22.13 11.73
C CYS A 89 1.42 21.06 12.76
N VAL A 90 0.18 21.05 13.22
CA VAL A 90 -0.35 20.05 14.15
C VAL A 90 -1.13 19.02 13.35
N ILE A 91 -0.79 17.75 13.53
CA ILE A 91 -1.59 16.63 13.02
C ILE A 91 -2.63 16.26 14.08
N ASN A 92 -3.90 16.32 13.72
CA ASN A 92 -5.00 16.02 14.63
C ASN A 92 -5.31 14.52 14.63
N GLU A 93 -5.75 14.03 15.79
CA GLU A 93 -6.16 12.65 15.97
C GLU A 93 -7.38 12.25 15.15
N ILE A 94 -7.46 10.96 14.85
CA ILE A 94 -8.68 10.32 14.34
C ILE A 94 -9.29 9.54 15.51
N SER A 95 -10.35 10.10 16.10
CA SER A 95 -11.04 9.51 17.24
C SER A 95 -11.95 8.34 16.85
N ASP A 96 -12.45 8.34 15.61
CA ASP A 96 -13.27 7.29 15.01
C ASP A 96 -12.91 7.07 13.54
N TYR A 97 -12.32 5.91 13.23
CA TYR A 97 -11.90 5.54 11.87
C TYR A 97 -13.08 5.28 10.93
N ASN A 98 -14.31 5.10 11.44
CA ASN A 98 -15.49 5.04 10.59
C ASN A 98 -15.71 6.36 9.83
N ALA A 99 -15.24 7.50 10.37
CA ALA A 99 -15.23 8.78 9.66
C ALA A 99 -14.36 8.75 8.39
N LEU A 100 -13.36 7.86 8.35
CA LEU A 100 -12.54 7.55 7.17
C LEU A 100 -13.08 6.36 6.35
N GLY A 101 -14.25 5.82 6.69
CA GLY A 101 -14.79 4.64 6.03
C GLY A 101 -14.03 3.34 6.36
N VAL A 102 -13.28 3.30 7.46
CA VAL A 102 -12.52 2.12 7.90
C VAL A 102 -13.09 1.59 9.21
N THR A 103 -13.42 0.30 9.24
CA THR A 103 -13.88 -0.40 10.45
C THR A 103 -13.23 -1.77 10.54
N THR A 104 -12.98 -2.25 11.75
CA THR A 104 -12.45 -3.60 11.99
C THR A 104 -13.33 -4.40 12.95
N SER A 105 -13.37 -5.72 12.77
CA SER A 105 -14.06 -6.65 13.67
C SER A 105 -13.37 -8.00 13.64
N GLY A 106 -12.65 -8.35 14.72
CA GLY A 106 -11.84 -9.57 14.74
C GLY A 106 -10.75 -9.50 13.67
N THR A 107 -10.85 -10.35 12.65
CA THR A 107 -9.91 -10.45 11.53
C THR A 107 -10.34 -9.65 10.30
N ASP A 108 -11.54 -9.06 10.32
CA ASP A 108 -12.10 -8.31 9.20
C ASP A 108 -11.66 -6.84 9.25
N ILE A 109 -11.24 -6.30 8.11
CA ILE A 109 -11.11 -4.88 7.84
C ILE A 109 -12.01 -4.50 6.66
N ARG A 110 -13.02 -3.67 6.92
CA ARG A 110 -13.96 -3.15 5.93
C ARG A 110 -13.61 -1.72 5.57
N MET A 111 -13.50 -1.44 4.27
CA MET A 111 -13.10 -0.15 3.72
C MET A 111 -14.13 0.34 2.70
N LYS A 112 -14.66 1.55 2.91
CA LYS A 112 -15.67 2.19 2.04
C LYS A 112 -15.05 3.37 1.30
N ILE A 113 -15.47 3.60 0.04
CA ILE A 113 -15.10 4.83 -0.68
C ILE A 113 -15.72 6.07 -0.03
N PHE A 114 -16.93 5.94 0.49
CA PHE A 114 -17.68 7.00 1.14
C PHE A 114 -17.85 6.73 2.64
N ASN A 115 -17.74 7.77 3.46
CA ASN A 115 -18.14 7.67 4.87
C ASN A 115 -19.67 7.76 5.02
N ASP A 116 -20.17 7.60 6.24
CA ASP A 116 -21.62 7.57 6.51
C ASP A 116 -22.33 8.91 6.22
N SER A 117 -21.59 10.01 6.05
CA SER A 117 -22.14 11.31 5.61
C SER A 117 -22.23 11.45 4.08
N GLY A 118 -21.76 10.46 3.32
CA GLY A 118 -21.64 10.51 1.87
C GLY A 118 -20.40 11.25 1.36
N THR A 119 -19.46 11.61 2.23
CA THR A 119 -18.19 12.24 1.84
C THR A 119 -17.26 11.19 1.26
N GLU A 120 -16.69 11.47 0.09
CA GLU A 120 -15.69 10.62 -0.55
C GLU A 120 -14.35 10.71 0.21
N ILE A 121 -13.87 9.57 0.73
CA ILE A 121 -12.63 9.48 1.50
C ILE A 121 -11.52 8.82 0.68
N ARG A 122 -11.78 7.65 0.09
CA ARG A 122 -10.76 6.75 -0.52
C ARG A 122 -9.67 6.39 0.50
N PRO A 123 -9.98 5.58 1.52
CA PRO A 123 -9.08 5.30 2.62
C PRO A 123 -7.81 4.57 2.15
N ARG A 124 -6.67 4.93 2.76
CA ARG A 124 -5.41 4.19 2.70
C ARG A 124 -4.87 4.04 4.11
N VAL A 125 -4.58 2.81 4.50
CA VAL A 125 -4.18 2.47 5.86
C VAL A 125 -3.01 1.49 5.88
N TYR A 126 -2.30 1.44 7.01
CA TYR A 126 -1.15 0.58 7.23
C TYR A 126 -1.34 -0.33 8.44
N LEU A 127 -0.59 -1.43 8.45
CA LEU A 127 -0.54 -2.35 9.59
C LEU A 127 0.56 -1.97 10.58
N LEU A 128 0.16 -1.75 11.84
CA LEU A 128 1.05 -1.51 12.98
C LEU A 128 1.28 -2.79 13.79
N GLU A 129 2.45 -2.86 14.42
CA GLU A 129 2.72 -3.81 15.51
C GLU A 129 1.75 -3.59 16.69
N GLU A 130 1.65 -4.56 17.61
CA GLU A 130 0.86 -4.44 18.84
C GLU A 130 1.23 -3.21 19.69
N SER A 131 2.49 -2.78 19.62
CA SER A 131 3.02 -1.60 20.32
C SER A 131 2.44 -0.28 19.79
N LYS A 132 1.93 -0.25 18.55
CA LYS A 132 1.51 0.94 17.78
C LYS A 132 2.63 1.93 17.44
N GLU A 133 3.85 1.72 17.93
CA GLU A 133 4.99 2.62 17.72
C GLU A 133 5.78 2.30 16.44
N ARG A 134 5.57 1.11 15.86
CA ARG A 134 6.21 0.65 14.62
C ARG A 134 5.23 0.02 13.66
N TYR A 135 5.55 0.08 12.37
CA TYR A 135 4.86 -0.73 11.37
C TYR A 135 5.20 -2.21 11.55
N GLU A 136 4.23 -3.07 11.28
CA GLU A 136 4.47 -4.50 11.14
C GLU A 136 5.26 -4.74 9.84
N MET A 137 6.56 -5.01 9.99
CA MET A 137 7.42 -5.29 8.84
C MET A 137 7.23 -6.75 8.40
N ILE A 138 6.84 -6.94 7.14
CA ILE A 138 6.56 -8.25 6.55
C ILE A 138 7.69 -8.63 5.60
N SER A 139 8.35 -9.75 5.88
CA SER A 139 9.36 -10.35 4.99
C SER A 139 8.77 -11.55 4.25
N LEU A 140 8.75 -11.52 2.91
CA LEU A 140 8.03 -12.53 2.13
C LEU A 140 8.89 -13.41 1.21
N THR A 141 10.17 -13.11 1.01
CA THR A 141 11.05 -13.98 0.20
C THR A 141 11.17 -15.37 0.85
N GLY A 142 10.82 -16.42 0.10
CA GLY A 142 10.75 -17.80 0.60
C GLY A 142 9.48 -18.13 1.40
N SER A 143 8.49 -17.24 1.40
CA SER A 143 7.27 -17.34 2.23
C SER A 143 5.98 -17.31 1.40
N GLU A 144 4.84 -17.33 2.09
CA GLU A 144 3.49 -17.26 1.52
C GLU A 144 2.66 -16.20 2.27
N PHE A 145 1.86 -15.43 1.53
CA PHE A 145 0.93 -14.43 2.05
C PHE A 145 -0.50 -14.72 1.53
N THR A 146 -1.46 -14.70 2.45
CA THR A 146 -2.84 -15.10 2.18
C THR A 146 -3.83 -14.20 2.89
N PHE A 147 -4.95 -13.94 2.24
CA PHE A 147 -6.10 -13.24 2.81
C PHE A 147 -7.39 -13.73 2.15
N ASP A 148 -8.52 -13.49 2.82
CA ASP A 148 -9.83 -13.70 2.22
C ASP A 148 -10.44 -12.34 1.85
N VAL A 149 -11.24 -12.30 0.80
CA VAL A 149 -11.77 -11.04 0.28
C VAL A 149 -13.22 -11.16 -0.19
N ASP A 150 -13.97 -10.09 0.02
CA ASP A 150 -15.29 -9.86 -0.57
C ASP A 150 -15.20 -8.72 -1.58
N MET A 151 -15.42 -9.07 -2.86
CA MET A 151 -15.31 -8.15 -3.99
C MET A 151 -16.68 -7.73 -4.54
N THR A 152 -17.78 -8.17 -3.92
CA THR A 152 -19.14 -8.08 -4.49
C THR A 152 -19.60 -6.64 -4.77
N LYS A 153 -19.02 -5.66 -4.07
CA LYS A 153 -19.38 -4.24 -4.15
C LYS A 153 -18.30 -3.38 -4.83
N LEU A 154 -17.46 -3.97 -5.66
CA LEU A 154 -16.45 -3.26 -6.43
C LEU A 154 -16.77 -3.39 -7.93
N PRO A 155 -17.58 -2.48 -8.50
CA PRO A 155 -17.80 -2.45 -9.94
C PRO A 155 -16.53 -1.99 -10.67
N CYS A 156 -16.61 -1.88 -12.00
CA CYS A 156 -15.52 -1.33 -12.80
C CYS A 156 -15.08 0.06 -12.35
N GLY A 157 -13.81 0.38 -12.61
CA GLY A 157 -13.19 1.66 -12.27
C GLY A 157 -12.77 1.81 -10.81
N LEU A 158 -13.07 0.81 -9.96
CA LEU A 158 -12.52 0.75 -8.62
C LEU A 158 -11.28 -0.14 -8.58
N ASN A 159 -10.45 0.15 -7.60
CA ASN A 159 -9.33 -0.68 -7.20
C ASN A 159 -9.36 -0.83 -5.68
N ALA A 160 -9.57 -2.07 -5.23
CA ALA A 160 -9.24 -2.46 -3.87
C ALA A 160 -7.83 -3.03 -3.87
N ALA A 161 -6.92 -2.29 -3.25
CA ALA A 161 -5.50 -2.63 -3.24
C ALA A 161 -5.07 -3.19 -1.88
N LEU A 162 -4.32 -4.28 -1.90
CA LEU A 162 -3.56 -4.82 -0.78
C LEU A 162 -2.15 -5.09 -1.28
N TYR A 163 -1.20 -4.31 -0.78
CA TYR A 163 0.15 -4.24 -1.32
C TYR A 163 1.18 -3.96 -0.23
N LEU A 164 2.45 -4.00 -0.60
CA LEU A 164 3.58 -3.76 0.29
C LEU A 164 4.44 -2.63 -0.26
N SER A 165 4.82 -1.69 0.61
CA SER A 165 5.80 -0.64 0.28
C SER A 165 7.01 -0.75 1.21
N GLU A 166 8.21 -0.49 0.69
CA GLU A 166 9.45 -0.50 1.48
C GLU A 166 9.62 0.78 2.32
N MET A 167 8.58 1.12 3.07
CA MET A 167 8.56 2.21 4.04
C MET A 167 9.48 1.90 5.22
N GLN A 168 10.00 2.94 5.86
CA GLN A 168 10.81 2.78 7.08
C GLN A 168 9.93 2.32 8.25
N SER A 169 10.39 1.33 9.01
CA SER A 169 9.63 0.74 10.13
C SER A 169 9.21 1.74 11.22
N ASP A 170 9.92 2.86 11.33
CA ASP A 170 9.68 3.96 12.26
C ASP A 170 9.00 5.18 11.59
N GLY A 171 8.43 5.01 10.39
CA GLY A 171 7.74 6.06 9.65
C GLY A 171 8.62 7.27 9.31
N GLY A 172 9.95 7.09 9.31
CA GLY A 172 10.91 8.15 9.04
C GLY A 172 11.31 8.97 10.27
N LYS A 173 10.92 8.56 11.48
CA LYS A 173 11.19 9.29 12.73
C LYS A 173 12.67 9.48 13.00
N ASN A 174 13.50 8.48 12.70
CA ASN A 174 14.95 8.57 12.88
C ASN A 174 15.67 9.23 11.70
N SER A 175 14.98 9.53 10.59
CA SER A 175 15.59 10.17 9.42
C SER A 175 15.81 11.67 9.58
N SER A 176 15.13 12.30 10.54
CA SER A 176 15.29 13.73 10.84
C SER A 176 14.80 14.05 12.24
N SER A 177 15.51 14.93 12.95
CA SER A 177 15.03 15.48 14.23
C SER A 177 13.73 16.28 14.09
N LEU A 178 13.37 16.70 12.88
CA LEU A 178 12.12 17.42 12.55
C LEU A 178 10.90 16.50 12.41
N ASN A 179 11.07 15.18 12.39
CA ASN A 179 9.94 14.27 12.47
C ASN A 179 9.75 13.85 13.94
N LYS A 180 8.73 14.40 14.62
CA LYS A 180 8.30 13.89 15.95
C LYS A 180 7.15 12.90 15.86
N LEU A 181 6.61 12.71 14.66
CA LEU A 181 5.60 11.73 14.36
C LEU A 181 6.25 10.36 14.16
N GLY A 182 5.56 9.47 13.47
CA GLY A 182 5.99 8.11 13.22
C GLY A 182 4.81 7.26 12.77
N PRO A 183 4.93 5.94 12.94
CA PRO A 183 3.93 4.98 12.49
C PRO A 183 2.56 5.18 13.14
N ALA A 184 2.52 5.59 14.41
CA ALA A 184 1.29 5.96 15.12
C ALA A 184 0.53 7.16 14.48
N TRP A 185 1.10 7.82 13.47
CA TRP A 185 0.49 8.90 12.72
C TRP A 185 0.55 8.67 11.20
N GLY A 186 0.87 7.44 10.77
CA GLY A 186 0.88 7.05 9.37
C GLY A 186 1.90 7.79 8.50
N THR A 187 3.06 8.18 9.04
CA THR A 187 4.08 8.89 8.25
C THR A 187 4.98 7.95 7.45
N GLY A 188 5.63 8.49 6.42
CA GLY A 188 6.70 7.80 5.69
C GLY A 188 6.26 7.00 4.47
N TYR A 189 5.06 7.26 3.95
CA TYR A 189 4.56 6.63 2.73
C TYR A 189 5.46 6.89 1.51
N CYS A 190 5.64 5.85 0.71
CA CYS A 190 6.30 5.86 -0.59
C CYS A 190 5.73 4.69 -1.42
N ASP A 191 5.88 4.79 -2.74
CA ASP A 191 5.52 3.75 -3.70
C ASP A 191 6.41 3.88 -4.95
N ALA A 192 6.25 2.99 -5.93
CA ALA A 192 7.06 3.01 -7.14
C ALA A 192 6.67 4.14 -8.11
N GLN A 193 5.56 4.84 -7.84
CA GLN A 193 5.14 5.99 -8.64
C GLN A 193 5.94 7.25 -8.32
N CYS A 194 6.67 7.28 -7.20
CA CYS A 194 7.50 8.42 -6.83
C CYS A 194 6.73 9.74 -6.79
N PHE A 195 5.46 9.71 -6.35
CA PHE A 195 4.64 10.92 -6.30
C PHE A 195 5.27 11.98 -5.41
N LYS A 196 5.02 13.24 -5.77
CA LYS A 196 5.40 14.37 -4.92
C LYS A 196 4.34 14.50 -3.86
N THR A 197 4.75 14.73 -2.63
CA THR A 197 3.82 14.91 -1.50
C THR A 197 4.22 16.14 -0.71
N SER A 198 3.27 16.74 -0.01
CA SER A 198 3.59 17.87 0.87
C SER A 198 4.57 17.47 1.99
N PHE A 199 4.53 16.22 2.45
CA PHE A 199 5.40 15.73 3.51
C PHE A 199 6.05 14.40 3.11
N ILE A 200 7.35 14.26 3.33
CA ILE A 200 8.07 12.99 3.18
C ILE A 200 8.81 12.71 4.49
N ASN A 201 8.59 11.52 5.06
CA ASN A 201 9.09 11.15 6.40
C ASN A 201 8.70 12.17 7.48
N GLY A 202 7.46 12.68 7.46
CA GLY A 202 6.95 13.63 8.46
C GLY A 202 7.60 15.02 8.42
N VAL A 203 8.36 15.34 7.36
CA VAL A 203 9.03 16.63 7.17
C VAL A 203 8.50 17.31 5.90
N GLY A 204 8.26 18.62 5.97
CA GLY A 204 7.76 19.41 4.84
C GLY A 204 8.68 19.35 3.62
N ASN A 205 8.12 19.04 2.46
CA ASN A 205 8.83 18.79 1.20
C ASN A 205 8.82 20.03 0.28
N PHE A 206 9.54 21.08 0.67
CA PHE A 206 9.62 22.32 -0.12
C PHE A 206 10.42 22.18 -1.41
N ASP A 207 11.34 21.22 -1.45
CA ASP A 207 12.14 20.90 -2.64
C ASP A 207 11.34 20.15 -3.73
N GLY A 208 10.09 19.76 -3.44
CA GLY A 208 9.23 19.06 -4.41
C GLY A 208 9.78 17.71 -4.86
N LYS A 209 10.44 16.97 -3.96
CA LYS A 209 10.99 15.63 -4.24
C LYS A 209 9.88 14.60 -4.36
N GLY A 210 10.10 13.55 -5.14
CA GLY A 210 9.19 12.39 -5.17
C GLY A 210 9.52 11.39 -4.06
N SER A 211 8.50 10.69 -3.57
CA SER A 211 8.63 9.67 -2.51
C SER A 211 8.65 8.27 -3.11
N CYS A 212 9.85 7.77 -3.44
CA CYS A 212 10.04 6.48 -4.12
C CYS A 212 10.36 5.36 -3.14
N CYS A 213 9.86 4.15 -3.37
CA CYS A 213 10.44 2.91 -2.80
C CYS A 213 9.94 1.67 -3.56
N ASN A 214 10.61 0.53 -3.35
CA ASN A 214 10.14 -0.75 -3.87
C ASN A 214 8.70 -1.02 -3.41
N GLU A 215 7.91 -1.58 -4.32
CA GLU A 215 6.49 -1.84 -4.12
C GLU A 215 6.12 -3.23 -4.66
N LEU A 216 5.28 -3.94 -3.93
CA LEU A 216 4.73 -5.22 -4.36
C LEU A 216 3.21 -5.16 -4.25
N ASP A 217 2.56 -5.06 -5.39
CA ASP A 217 1.12 -5.14 -5.54
C ASP A 217 0.70 -6.60 -5.52
N ILE A 218 0.43 -7.10 -4.31
CA ILE A 218 -0.11 -8.45 -4.12
C ILE A 218 -1.50 -8.52 -4.75
N TRP A 219 -2.31 -7.49 -4.58
CA TRP A 219 -3.68 -7.48 -5.06
C TRP A 219 -4.11 -6.08 -5.44
N GLU A 220 -4.41 -5.89 -6.71
CA GLU A 220 -5.18 -4.75 -7.20
C GLU A 220 -6.33 -5.29 -8.04
N ALA A 221 -7.57 -5.02 -7.63
CA ALA A 221 -8.71 -5.65 -8.26
C ALA A 221 -10.02 -4.92 -8.02
N ASN A 222 -10.99 -5.28 -8.86
CA ASN A 222 -12.41 -5.13 -8.59
C ASN A 222 -13.13 -6.46 -8.91
N ALA A 223 -14.45 -6.48 -8.96
CA ALA A 223 -15.19 -7.70 -9.27
C ALA A 223 -14.98 -8.24 -10.70
N ARG A 224 -14.33 -7.47 -11.58
CA ARG A 224 -14.28 -7.72 -13.03
C ARG A 224 -12.89 -8.04 -13.55
N ALA A 225 -11.85 -7.57 -12.86
CA ALA A 225 -10.47 -7.87 -13.18
C ALA A 225 -9.60 -7.88 -11.91
N THR A 226 -8.44 -8.54 -12.01
CA THR A 226 -7.45 -8.64 -10.95
C THR A 226 -6.04 -8.53 -11.55
N HIS A 227 -5.13 -7.97 -10.76
CA HIS A 227 -3.76 -7.70 -11.09
C HIS A 227 -2.86 -8.08 -9.90
N ILE A 228 -1.69 -8.64 -10.20
CA ILE A 228 -0.52 -8.72 -9.30
C ILE A 228 0.68 -8.14 -10.05
N ALA A 229 1.46 -7.29 -9.39
CA ALA A 229 2.62 -6.66 -10.01
C ALA A 229 3.74 -6.35 -8.99
N PRO A 230 4.96 -6.88 -9.16
CA PRO A 230 6.14 -6.35 -8.48
C PRO A 230 6.70 -5.13 -9.21
N HIS A 231 7.10 -4.12 -8.43
CA HIS A 231 7.63 -2.83 -8.87
C HIS A 231 9.00 -2.57 -8.22
N PRO A 232 10.10 -3.08 -8.81
CA PRO A 232 11.42 -2.86 -8.27
C PRO A 232 11.87 -1.41 -8.46
N CYS A 233 12.63 -0.93 -7.47
CA CYS A 233 13.36 0.31 -7.51
C CYS A 233 14.85 0.04 -7.26
N SER A 234 15.70 0.77 -7.98
CA SER A 234 17.16 0.68 -7.84
C SER A 234 17.69 1.12 -6.48
N GLN A 235 16.89 1.85 -5.70
CA GLN A 235 17.25 2.34 -4.36
C GLN A 235 16.53 1.53 -3.28
N PRO A 236 17.24 1.06 -2.24
CA PRO A 236 16.62 0.39 -1.10
C PRO A 236 15.92 1.39 -0.17
N GLY A 237 14.73 1.01 0.30
CA GLY A 237 13.91 1.83 1.20
C GLY A 237 13.40 3.11 0.54
N LEU A 238 12.92 4.05 1.36
CA LEU A 238 12.44 5.34 0.88
C LEU A 238 13.59 6.20 0.33
N TYR A 239 13.43 6.60 -0.94
CA TYR A 239 14.33 7.49 -1.66
C TYR A 239 13.60 8.76 -2.14
N LYS A 240 14.27 9.92 -2.00
CA LYS A 240 13.71 11.24 -2.37
C LYS A 240 14.24 11.68 -3.73
N CYS A 241 13.59 11.25 -4.80
CA CYS A 241 14.03 11.52 -6.18
C CYS A 241 13.90 12.99 -6.58
N VAL A 242 14.71 13.41 -7.56
CA VAL A 242 14.61 14.72 -8.22
C VAL A 242 14.65 14.60 -9.74
N GLY A 243 13.91 15.47 -10.44
CA GLY A 243 13.94 15.54 -11.90
C GLY A 243 13.66 14.19 -12.57
N GLU A 244 14.52 13.79 -13.50
CA GLU A 244 14.38 12.55 -14.28
C GLU A 244 14.41 11.26 -13.44
N GLU A 245 14.98 11.30 -12.23
CA GLU A 245 14.93 10.16 -11.31
C GLU A 245 13.50 9.76 -10.95
N CYS A 246 12.58 10.73 -10.95
CA CYS A 246 11.16 10.50 -10.62
C CYS A 246 10.33 10.04 -11.83
N GLU A 247 10.88 10.10 -13.04
CA GLU A 247 10.15 9.83 -14.28
C GLU A 247 10.19 8.34 -14.66
N LYS A 248 9.54 7.96 -15.77
CA LYS A 248 9.41 6.55 -16.21
C LYS A 248 10.75 5.81 -16.33
N ALA A 249 11.78 6.47 -16.86
CA ALA A 249 13.13 5.91 -17.01
C ALA A 249 14.00 6.08 -15.75
N GLY A 250 13.40 6.55 -14.66
CA GLY A 250 14.07 6.91 -13.42
C GLY A 250 14.39 5.70 -12.53
N VAL A 251 14.27 5.91 -11.22
CA VAL A 251 14.78 4.97 -10.21
C VAL A 251 13.82 3.83 -9.86
N CYS A 252 12.54 3.93 -10.26
CA CYS A 252 11.48 2.97 -9.94
C CYS A 252 10.71 2.54 -11.18
N ASP A 253 10.28 1.28 -11.20
CA ASP A 253 9.38 0.75 -12.22
C ASP A 253 7.93 1.16 -11.95
N LYS A 254 7.45 2.17 -12.67
CA LYS A 254 6.06 2.65 -12.55
C LYS A 254 5.02 1.66 -13.09
N ALA A 255 5.40 0.83 -14.05
CA ALA A 255 4.46 -0.03 -14.76
C ALA A 255 4.32 -1.41 -14.11
N GLY A 256 5.41 -1.92 -13.55
CA GLY A 256 5.48 -3.23 -12.92
C GLY A 256 5.55 -4.38 -13.92
N CYS A 257 5.86 -5.57 -13.41
CA CYS A 257 5.61 -6.82 -14.15
C CYS A 257 4.21 -7.34 -13.85
N SER A 258 3.30 -7.10 -14.79
CA SER A 258 1.88 -7.34 -14.63
C SER A 258 1.45 -8.80 -14.88
N TRP A 259 0.58 -9.36 -14.02
CA TRP A 259 -0.22 -10.55 -14.33
C TRP A 259 -1.71 -10.30 -14.12
N ASN A 260 -2.43 -10.22 -15.24
CA ASN A 260 -3.88 -10.18 -15.30
C ASN A 260 -4.36 -11.31 -16.24
N PRO A 261 -5.26 -12.21 -15.78
CA PRO A 261 -5.74 -13.34 -16.60
C PRO A 261 -6.30 -12.93 -17.97
N ASN A 262 -6.94 -11.76 -18.07
CA ASN A 262 -7.49 -11.26 -19.33
C ASN A 262 -6.38 -10.97 -20.37
N VAL A 263 -5.27 -10.36 -19.94
CA VAL A 263 -4.14 -9.97 -20.80
C VAL A 263 -3.48 -11.20 -21.43
N VAL A 264 -3.47 -12.32 -20.71
CA VAL A 264 -2.92 -13.59 -21.18
C VAL A 264 -3.98 -14.55 -21.74
N ASN A 265 -5.14 -14.01 -22.15
CA ASN A 265 -6.22 -14.72 -22.85
C ASN A 265 -6.84 -15.88 -22.05
N ALA A 266 -7.02 -15.67 -20.74
CA ALA A 266 -7.78 -16.52 -19.82
C ALA A 266 -8.99 -15.75 -19.27
N THR A 267 -9.87 -15.32 -20.17
CA THR A 267 -10.98 -14.39 -19.89
C THR A 267 -12.15 -14.99 -19.09
N ASP A 268 -12.18 -16.32 -18.91
CA ASP A 268 -13.14 -17.06 -18.10
C ASP A 268 -12.61 -17.37 -16.68
N TYR A 269 -11.45 -16.82 -16.31
CA TYR A 269 -10.77 -17.19 -15.08
C TYR A 269 -11.32 -16.48 -13.83
N TYR A 270 -11.53 -15.17 -13.90
CA TYR A 270 -11.93 -14.33 -12.77
C TYR A 270 -13.04 -13.36 -13.21
N GLY A 271 -14.16 -13.32 -12.49
CA GLY A 271 -15.24 -12.41 -12.82
C GLY A 271 -16.56 -12.73 -12.09
N THR A 272 -17.61 -12.00 -12.43
CA THR A 272 -18.91 -12.10 -11.78
C THR A 272 -19.74 -13.23 -12.37
N GLY A 273 -20.02 -14.28 -11.59
CA GLY A 273 -20.90 -15.38 -11.99
C GLY A 273 -20.23 -16.76 -11.95
N ASP A 274 -21.04 -17.80 -11.99
CA ASP A 274 -20.62 -19.21 -11.91
C ASP A 274 -19.91 -19.73 -13.16
N ASN A 275 -19.94 -18.97 -14.25
CA ASN A 275 -19.19 -19.23 -15.47
C ASN A 275 -17.69 -18.88 -15.34
N PHE A 276 -17.28 -18.20 -14.26
CA PHE A 276 -15.88 -17.92 -13.97
C PHE A 276 -15.29 -18.93 -12.99
N LYS A 277 -14.00 -19.26 -13.12
CA LYS A 277 -13.33 -20.18 -12.18
C LYS A 277 -13.26 -19.60 -10.76
N VAL A 278 -12.99 -18.29 -10.65
CA VAL A 278 -13.10 -17.50 -9.42
C VAL A 278 -14.31 -16.58 -9.60
N ASP A 279 -15.38 -16.90 -8.90
CA ASP A 279 -16.64 -16.16 -8.94
C ASP A 279 -16.63 -15.02 -7.91
N THR A 280 -16.58 -13.79 -8.38
CA THR A 280 -16.46 -12.59 -7.53
C THR A 280 -17.78 -12.16 -6.88
N THR A 281 -18.89 -12.85 -7.16
CA THR A 281 -20.17 -12.63 -6.47
C THR A 281 -20.20 -13.24 -5.06
N ARG A 282 -19.13 -13.95 -4.68
CA ARG A 282 -18.98 -14.65 -3.39
C ARG A 282 -17.56 -14.47 -2.85
N ASN A 283 -17.39 -14.73 -1.56
CA ASN A 283 -16.07 -14.66 -0.94
C ASN A 283 -15.13 -15.73 -1.50
N PHE A 284 -13.84 -15.41 -1.53
CA PHE A 284 -12.77 -16.34 -1.86
C PHE A 284 -11.48 -15.97 -1.12
N THR A 285 -10.55 -16.90 -1.06
CA THR A 285 -9.21 -16.71 -0.52
C THR A 285 -8.23 -16.47 -1.67
N VAL A 286 -7.32 -15.52 -1.48
CA VAL A 286 -6.18 -15.23 -2.35
C VAL A 286 -4.91 -15.71 -1.66
N VAL A 287 -4.13 -16.56 -2.33
CA VAL A 287 -2.85 -17.08 -1.84
C VAL A 287 -1.75 -16.65 -2.80
N THR A 288 -0.69 -16.06 -2.27
CA THR A 288 0.50 -15.69 -3.05
C THR A 288 1.74 -16.29 -2.41
N GLN A 289 2.49 -17.08 -3.17
CA GLN A 289 3.75 -17.69 -2.74
C GLN A 289 4.91 -17.00 -3.43
N PHE A 290 6.03 -16.90 -2.70
CA PHE A 290 7.25 -16.26 -3.15
C PHE A 290 8.45 -17.22 -3.04
N PRO A 291 8.48 -18.33 -3.80
CA PRO A 291 9.59 -19.27 -3.73
C PRO A 291 10.94 -18.60 -3.96
N SER A 292 11.92 -19.01 -3.16
CA SER A 292 13.30 -18.54 -3.28
C SER A 292 14.26 -19.68 -3.57
N GLU A 293 15.31 -19.41 -4.33
CA GLU A 293 16.45 -20.29 -4.56
C GLU A 293 17.71 -19.61 -4.03
N ASN A 294 18.45 -20.26 -3.13
CA ASN A 294 19.62 -19.68 -2.46
C ASN A 294 19.35 -18.32 -1.78
N GLY A 295 18.14 -18.13 -1.24
CA GLY A 295 17.71 -16.88 -0.59
C GLY A 295 17.31 -15.76 -1.54
N LYS A 296 17.30 -15.99 -2.85
CA LYS A 296 16.85 -15.02 -3.86
C LYS A 296 15.48 -15.40 -4.39
N LEU A 297 14.59 -14.41 -4.54
CA LEU A 297 13.25 -14.61 -5.09
C LEU A 297 13.38 -15.13 -6.53
N LYS A 298 12.66 -16.20 -6.83
CA LYS A 298 12.70 -16.85 -8.15
C LYS A 298 11.46 -16.54 -8.98
N GLU A 299 10.30 -16.56 -8.33
CA GLU A 299 9.01 -16.45 -8.98
C GLU A 299 7.92 -16.05 -7.98
N LEU A 300 6.80 -15.57 -8.50
CA LEU A 300 5.57 -15.33 -7.75
C LEU A 300 4.51 -16.32 -8.24
N ARG A 301 3.90 -17.06 -7.32
CA ARG A 301 2.80 -17.97 -7.63
C ARG A 301 1.51 -17.46 -7.01
N ARG A 302 0.44 -17.40 -7.80
CA ARG A 302 -0.91 -17.06 -7.35
C ARG A 302 -1.80 -18.29 -7.39
N MET A 303 -2.63 -18.46 -6.37
CA MET A 303 -3.75 -19.40 -6.42
C MET A 303 -4.91 -18.84 -5.60
N TYR A 304 -6.08 -19.45 -5.78
CA TYR A 304 -7.29 -19.06 -5.06
C TYR A 304 -7.89 -20.26 -4.35
N VAL A 305 -8.70 -20.01 -3.32
CA VAL A 305 -9.56 -21.04 -2.74
C VAL A 305 -10.99 -20.51 -2.71
N GLN A 306 -11.91 -21.24 -3.30
CA GLN A 306 -13.33 -20.93 -3.27
C GLN A 306 -14.13 -22.22 -3.07
N ASP A 307 -15.13 -22.19 -2.19
CA ASP A 307 -15.92 -23.36 -1.81
C ASP A 307 -15.08 -24.57 -1.35
N GLY A 308 -13.98 -24.30 -0.64
CA GLY A 308 -13.04 -25.31 -0.16
C GLY A 308 -12.19 -25.98 -1.25
N LYS A 309 -12.23 -25.48 -2.50
CA LYS A 309 -11.45 -26.01 -3.62
C LYS A 309 -10.32 -25.06 -3.98
N VAL A 310 -9.13 -25.61 -4.15
CA VAL A 310 -7.98 -24.87 -4.69
C VAL A 310 -8.16 -24.66 -6.19
N ILE A 311 -8.04 -23.42 -6.62
CA ILE A 311 -8.06 -22.98 -8.01
C ILE A 311 -6.66 -22.51 -8.35
N GLN A 312 -5.95 -23.32 -9.15
CA GLN A 312 -4.60 -22.99 -9.63
C GLN A 312 -4.65 -21.82 -10.60
N ASN A 313 -3.58 -21.01 -10.64
CA ASN A 313 -3.48 -19.91 -11.59
C ASN A 313 -3.72 -20.37 -13.03
N ASN A 314 -4.21 -19.46 -13.87
CA ASN A 314 -4.30 -19.70 -15.30
C ASN A 314 -2.90 -19.93 -15.91
N VAL A 315 -2.84 -20.68 -17.01
CA VAL A 315 -1.64 -20.77 -17.85
C VAL A 315 -1.72 -19.68 -18.92
N VAL A 316 -0.58 -19.08 -19.28
CA VAL A 316 -0.51 -18.09 -20.37
C VAL A 316 -1.04 -18.67 -21.69
N ASN A 317 -2.03 -18.00 -22.30
CA ASN A 317 -2.72 -18.46 -23.50
C ASN A 317 -2.59 -17.50 -24.70
N ILE A 318 -1.47 -16.79 -24.79
CA ILE A 318 -1.08 -15.93 -25.92
C ILE A 318 0.26 -16.37 -26.51
N GLU A 319 0.54 -16.04 -27.77
CA GLU A 319 1.87 -16.26 -28.36
C GLU A 319 2.90 -15.29 -27.78
N GLY A 320 4.17 -15.73 -27.72
CA GLY A 320 5.29 -14.92 -27.21
C GLY A 320 5.79 -15.38 -25.84
N PRO A 321 5.08 -15.10 -24.73
CA PRO A 321 5.53 -15.47 -23.39
C PRO A 321 5.51 -16.98 -23.11
N PRO A 322 6.28 -17.45 -22.10
CA PRO A 322 6.32 -18.86 -21.71
C PRO A 322 4.95 -19.38 -21.26
N LYS A 323 4.66 -20.65 -21.56
CA LYS A 323 3.42 -21.34 -21.20
C LYS A 323 3.45 -21.83 -19.75
N ILE A 324 3.53 -20.89 -18.82
CA ILE A 324 3.60 -21.11 -17.37
C ILE A 324 2.38 -20.50 -16.67
N ASN A 325 2.22 -20.76 -15.37
CA ASN A 325 1.14 -20.26 -14.52
C ASN A 325 1.66 -19.47 -13.31
N PHE A 326 2.91 -19.04 -13.35
CA PHE A 326 3.57 -18.23 -12.34
C PHE A 326 4.37 -17.14 -13.05
N MET A 327 4.71 -16.09 -12.31
CA MET A 327 5.48 -14.96 -12.82
C MET A 327 6.95 -15.15 -12.46
N ASN A 328 7.84 -15.04 -13.45
CA ASN A 328 9.29 -15.01 -13.31
C ASN A 328 9.88 -13.99 -14.29
N ASP A 329 11.20 -13.78 -14.27
CA ASP A 329 11.86 -12.80 -15.16
C ASP A 329 11.61 -13.09 -16.65
N ASP A 330 11.59 -14.36 -17.08
CA ASP A 330 11.32 -14.73 -18.48
C ASP A 330 9.93 -14.30 -18.94
N TYR A 331 8.91 -14.50 -18.08
CA TYR A 331 7.56 -14.01 -18.34
C TYR A 331 7.56 -12.48 -18.42
N CYS A 332 8.14 -11.80 -17.43
CA CYS A 332 8.17 -10.34 -17.36
C CYS A 332 8.83 -9.71 -18.59
N GLN A 333 9.96 -10.27 -19.01
CA GLN A 333 10.66 -9.84 -20.22
C GLN A 333 9.81 -10.07 -21.46
N ALA A 334 9.19 -11.24 -21.60
CA ALA A 334 8.39 -11.58 -22.77
C ALA A 334 7.07 -10.79 -22.86
N THR A 335 6.54 -10.32 -21.74
CA THR A 335 5.37 -9.41 -21.71
C THR A 335 5.75 -7.93 -21.81
N GLY A 336 7.03 -7.61 -21.97
CA GLY A 336 7.50 -6.25 -22.24
C GLY A 336 7.68 -5.36 -21.00
N ALA A 337 7.85 -5.94 -19.81
CA ALA A 337 8.16 -5.20 -18.58
C ALA A 337 9.63 -4.72 -18.58
N SER A 338 9.95 -3.77 -19.46
CA SER A 338 11.34 -3.34 -19.69
C SER A 338 11.97 -2.65 -18.48
N GLU A 339 11.22 -1.83 -17.76
CA GLU A 339 11.71 -1.13 -16.57
C GLU A 339 11.93 -2.10 -15.40
N PHE A 340 11.02 -3.06 -15.21
CA PHE A 340 11.18 -4.19 -14.29
C PHE A 340 12.54 -4.88 -14.51
N SER A 341 12.80 -5.33 -15.74
CA SER A 341 14.06 -6.00 -16.08
C SER A 341 15.28 -5.08 -15.92
N ARG A 342 15.17 -3.80 -16.31
CA ARG A 342 16.26 -2.82 -16.20
C ARG A 342 16.64 -2.54 -14.74
N LEU A 343 15.66 -2.52 -13.85
CA LEU A 343 15.83 -2.20 -12.44
C LEU A 343 16.12 -3.44 -11.56
N GLY A 344 16.42 -4.58 -12.18
CA GLY A 344 16.92 -5.79 -11.50
C GLY A 344 15.87 -6.86 -11.21
N GLY A 345 14.65 -6.70 -11.73
CA GLY A 345 13.63 -7.74 -11.81
C GLY A 345 13.30 -8.42 -10.48
N MET A 346 13.10 -9.74 -10.54
CA MET A 346 12.72 -10.55 -9.37
C MET A 346 13.74 -10.46 -8.24
N GLU A 347 15.03 -10.37 -8.56
CA GLU A 347 16.08 -10.32 -7.55
C GLU A 347 15.97 -9.06 -6.68
N VAL A 348 15.83 -7.88 -7.28
CA VAL A 348 15.71 -6.62 -6.54
C VAL A 348 14.41 -6.56 -5.73
N MET A 349 13.30 -7.03 -6.31
CA MET A 349 12.04 -7.16 -5.58
C MET A 349 12.20 -8.10 -4.37
N GLY A 350 12.84 -9.25 -4.56
CA GLY A 350 13.13 -10.22 -3.51
C GLY A 350 14.05 -9.66 -2.42
N ASP A 351 15.01 -8.83 -2.78
CA ASP A 351 15.88 -8.16 -1.81
C ASP A 351 15.09 -7.16 -0.94
N ALA A 352 14.17 -6.39 -1.52
CA ALA A 352 13.27 -5.50 -0.76
C ALA A 352 12.33 -6.28 0.16
N MET A 353 11.70 -7.34 -0.36
CA MET A 353 10.86 -8.24 0.44
C MET A 353 11.65 -8.92 1.57
N THR A 354 12.94 -9.17 1.39
CA THR A 354 13.79 -9.75 2.44
C THR A 354 14.06 -8.74 3.55
N ARG A 355 14.36 -7.48 3.20
CA ARG A 355 14.57 -6.38 4.18
C ARG A 355 13.31 -6.07 5.01
N GLY A 356 12.14 -6.38 4.45
CA GLY A 356 10.85 -6.23 5.09
C GLY A 356 10.11 -4.99 4.58
N MET A 357 8.81 -5.13 4.38
CA MET A 357 7.96 -4.10 3.79
C MET A 357 6.70 -3.88 4.65
N VAL A 358 6.08 -2.71 4.54
CA VAL A 358 4.87 -2.33 5.28
C VAL A 358 3.63 -2.69 4.48
N LEU A 359 2.69 -3.40 5.11
CA LEU A 359 1.38 -3.71 4.52
C LEU A 359 0.54 -2.46 4.40
N VAL A 360 0.08 -2.20 3.18
CA VAL A 360 -0.83 -1.11 2.83
C VAL A 360 -2.12 -1.69 2.29
N LEU A 361 -3.26 -1.18 2.77
CA LEU A 361 -4.57 -1.48 2.24
C LEU A 361 -5.24 -0.18 1.79
N SER A 362 -5.89 -0.19 0.63
CA SER A 362 -6.66 0.95 0.16
C SER A 362 -7.85 0.55 -0.70
N VAL A 363 -8.79 1.48 -0.84
CA VAL A 363 -9.84 1.39 -1.86
C VAL A 363 -9.99 2.76 -2.51
N TRP A 364 -9.89 2.80 -3.84
CA TRP A 364 -9.89 4.04 -4.58
C TRP A 364 -10.46 3.87 -5.99
N TRP A 365 -10.67 5.01 -6.65
CA TRP A 365 -10.96 5.09 -8.08
C TRP A 365 -10.13 6.21 -8.69
N ASP A 366 -9.99 6.16 -10.01
CA ASP A 366 -9.34 7.23 -10.76
C ASP A 366 -10.40 8.09 -11.45
N LYS A 367 -10.40 9.39 -11.16
CA LYS A 367 -11.30 10.37 -11.78
C LYS A 367 -10.88 10.76 -13.20
N VAL A 368 -9.66 10.41 -13.61
CA VAL A 368 -9.08 10.78 -14.90
C VAL A 368 -9.15 9.63 -15.88
N THR A 369 -8.58 8.47 -15.53
CA THR A 369 -8.49 7.32 -16.44
C THR A 369 -9.49 6.21 -16.13
N PHE A 370 -10.29 6.34 -15.06
CA PHE A 370 -11.34 5.38 -14.71
C PHE A 370 -10.83 3.95 -14.51
N MET A 371 -9.58 3.80 -14.05
CA MET A 371 -8.91 2.51 -13.85
C MET A 371 -8.80 1.65 -15.12
N GLN A 372 -8.76 2.26 -16.30
CA GLN A 372 -8.73 1.54 -17.59
C GLN A 372 -7.56 0.55 -17.71
N TRP A 373 -6.44 0.80 -17.04
CA TRP A 373 -5.29 -0.11 -16.99
C TRP A 373 -5.63 -1.44 -16.28
N LEU A 374 -6.64 -1.46 -15.42
CA LEU A 374 -7.04 -2.63 -14.65
C LEU A 374 -8.10 -3.47 -15.36
N ASP A 375 -9.13 -2.85 -15.92
CA ASP A 375 -10.37 -3.57 -16.26
C ASP A 375 -11.00 -3.27 -17.63
N VAL A 376 -10.37 -2.43 -18.47
CA VAL A 376 -10.87 -2.08 -19.81
C VAL A 376 -10.04 -2.72 -20.92
N GLY A 377 -10.72 -3.10 -22.01
CA GLY A 377 -10.07 -3.61 -23.23
C GLY A 377 -9.41 -4.96 -23.00
N ASN A 378 -8.09 -5.05 -23.22
CA ASN A 378 -7.35 -6.28 -22.98
C ASN A 378 -7.25 -6.62 -21.47
N ASN A 379 -7.47 -5.65 -20.59
CA ASN A 379 -7.35 -5.82 -19.15
C ASN A 379 -8.65 -6.35 -18.51
N GLY A 380 -9.79 -6.25 -19.19
CA GLY A 380 -11.03 -6.73 -18.65
C GLY A 380 -12.28 -6.36 -19.46
N PRO A 381 -13.45 -6.79 -18.98
CA PRO A 381 -14.69 -6.70 -19.73
C PRO A 381 -15.34 -5.30 -19.67
N CYS A 382 -14.75 -4.34 -18.98
CA CYS A 382 -15.36 -3.04 -18.77
C CYS A 382 -15.22 -2.15 -20.02
N ASN A 383 -16.23 -1.33 -20.30
CA ASN A 383 -16.13 -0.30 -21.33
C ASN A 383 -15.40 0.96 -20.82
N ALA A 384 -15.00 1.85 -21.74
CA ALA A 384 -14.19 3.03 -21.43
C ALA A 384 -14.86 4.08 -20.50
N THR A 385 -16.16 3.96 -20.21
CA THR A 385 -16.93 4.94 -19.42
C THR A 385 -17.53 4.38 -18.14
N GLU A 386 -17.68 3.06 -17.99
CA GLU A 386 -18.36 2.48 -16.83
C GLU A 386 -17.59 2.63 -15.52
N GLY A 387 -16.26 2.74 -15.61
CA GLY A 387 -15.41 3.05 -14.47
C GLY A 387 -15.44 4.50 -14.00
N ASN A 388 -16.16 5.40 -14.70
CA ASN A 388 -16.32 6.77 -14.25
C ASN A 388 -17.01 6.79 -12.88
N PRO A 389 -16.45 7.46 -11.86
CA PRO A 389 -17.05 7.53 -10.52
C PRO A 389 -18.54 7.91 -10.48
N ALA A 390 -18.99 8.82 -11.35
CA ALA A 390 -20.39 9.24 -11.44
C ALA A 390 -21.32 8.16 -12.04
N VAL A 391 -20.75 7.20 -12.78
CA VAL A 391 -21.45 6.03 -13.34
C VAL A 391 -21.36 4.86 -12.36
N ALA A 392 -20.16 4.52 -11.89
CA ALA A 392 -19.92 3.44 -10.94
C ALA A 392 -20.77 3.58 -9.66
N SER A 393 -20.91 4.79 -9.13
CA SER A 393 -21.75 5.07 -7.95
C SER A 393 -23.25 4.86 -8.17
N LYS A 394 -23.72 4.80 -9.42
CA LYS A 394 -25.12 4.46 -9.74
C LYS A 394 -25.35 2.96 -9.83
N ILE A 395 -24.30 2.20 -10.12
CA ILE A 395 -24.32 0.74 -10.16
C ILE A 395 -24.22 0.19 -8.73
N VAL A 396 -23.26 0.70 -7.95
CA VAL A 396 -23.08 0.38 -6.54
C VAL A 396 -22.97 1.69 -5.77
N SER A 397 -24.00 2.01 -4.97
CA SER A 397 -24.09 3.31 -4.28
C SER A 397 -23.08 3.51 -3.16
N ASN A 398 -22.64 2.41 -2.54
CA ASN A 398 -21.64 2.43 -1.48
C ASN A 398 -20.59 1.36 -1.78
N PRO A 399 -19.67 1.64 -2.72
CA PRO A 399 -18.62 0.70 -3.04
C PRO A 399 -17.71 0.47 -1.83
N GLU A 400 -17.37 -0.79 -1.60
CA GLU A 400 -16.60 -1.22 -0.45
C GLU A 400 -15.91 -2.55 -0.71
N VAL A 401 -14.87 -2.79 0.08
CA VAL A 401 -14.16 -4.08 0.16
C VAL A 401 -14.06 -4.51 1.61
N THR A 402 -14.05 -5.81 1.84
CA THR A 402 -13.62 -6.36 3.13
C THR A 402 -12.50 -7.37 2.91
N PHE A 403 -11.33 -7.08 3.48
CA PHE A 403 -10.23 -8.03 3.60
C PHE A 403 -10.33 -8.74 4.96
N ARG A 404 -10.02 -10.03 5.00
CA ARG A 404 -10.18 -10.87 6.20
C ARG A 404 -9.03 -11.84 6.35
N ASN A 405 -8.84 -12.32 7.58
CA ASN A 405 -7.94 -13.43 7.89
C ASN A 405 -6.54 -13.27 7.27
N ILE A 406 -5.98 -12.06 7.32
CA ILE A 406 -4.63 -11.78 6.80
C ILE A 406 -3.63 -12.65 7.54
N ARG A 407 -2.87 -13.45 6.80
CA ARG A 407 -2.00 -14.49 7.34
C ARG A 407 -0.82 -14.76 6.42
N TYR A 408 0.35 -14.94 7.01
CA TYR A 408 1.58 -15.20 6.25
C TYR A 408 2.55 -16.06 7.04
N GLY A 409 3.46 -16.72 6.33
CA GLY A 409 4.45 -17.60 6.94
C GLY A 409 5.05 -18.57 5.94
N GLU A 410 5.39 -19.78 6.40
CA GLU A 410 6.01 -20.79 5.56
C GLU A 410 5.12 -21.16 4.36
N ILE A 411 5.74 -21.46 3.22
CA ILE A 411 5.01 -21.93 2.03
C ILE A 411 4.13 -23.14 2.37
N ASN A 412 2.89 -23.15 1.88
CA ASN A 412 1.86 -24.17 2.14
C ASN A 412 1.35 -24.24 3.59
N SER A 413 1.67 -23.28 4.46
CA SER A 413 1.18 -23.27 5.85
C SER A 413 -0.09 -22.46 6.04
N THR A 414 -0.40 -21.51 5.15
CA THR A 414 -1.42 -20.48 5.42
C THR A 414 -2.85 -20.94 5.17
N LEU A 415 -3.07 -22.09 4.55
CA LEU A 415 -4.41 -22.65 4.38
C LEU A 415 -4.89 -23.48 5.59
N ASN A 416 -3.99 -23.82 6.51
CA ASN A 416 -4.28 -24.64 7.68
C ASN A 416 -4.60 -23.78 8.90
N MET A 417 -5.79 -23.16 8.93
CA MET A 417 -6.29 -22.48 10.13
C MET A 417 -6.83 -23.52 11.12
N LYS A 418 -6.08 -23.80 12.20
CA LYS A 418 -6.59 -24.56 13.36
C LYS A 418 -7.31 -23.55 14.27
N PHE A 419 -8.64 -23.63 14.33
CA PHE A 419 -9.45 -22.80 15.24
C PHE A 419 -9.51 -23.40 16.64
#